data_AF-A0A7X7D8C0-F1
#
_entry.id   AF-A0A7X7D8C0-F1
#
_cell.length_a   1.000
_cell.length_b   1.000
_cell.length_c   1.000
_cell.angle_alpha   90.00
_cell.angle_beta   90.00
_cell.angle_gamma   90.00
#
_symmetry.space_group_name_H-M   'P 1'
#
loop_
_entity.id
_entity.type
_entity.pdbx_description
1 polymer ?
#
loop_
_entity_poly.entity_id
_entity_poly.type
_entity_poly.pdbx_seq_one_letter_code
_entity_poly.pdbx_strand_id
1 'polypeptide(L)'
;MVRTAMDNAIWGMLNDTEQALLREVDAAKLAKLDEDGLATLHDRVRRARNKYSKLYRRRAAAEVESAGARAKGHSRHERTVIKAEAFEEALGLVSQHLAKAAKASAAALKTERLALAKAAKGAGKGKPTAKKGKVASSGKKQARAKKPVEKRAAASAKSTKKRKQAARA
;
A
#
# COMPACT_ATOMS: atom_id res chain seq x y z
N MET A 1 26.77 8.39 15.65
CA MET A 1 26.59 8.49 14.18
C MET A 1 25.90 7.22 13.73
N VAL A 2 24.56 7.22 13.69
CA VAL A 2 23.75 6.00 13.47
C VAL A 2 23.75 5.70 11.98
N ARG A 3 24.73 4.92 11.53
CA ARG A 3 24.74 4.28 10.21
C ARG A 3 23.79 3.11 10.32
N THR A 4 22.52 3.29 9.93
CA THR A 4 21.56 2.18 9.89
C THR A 4 22.03 1.17 8.84
N ALA A 5 22.68 0.12 9.34
CA ALA A 5 22.93 -1.25 8.82
C ALA A 5 23.07 -1.51 7.30
N MET A 6 23.45 -0.54 6.48
CA MET A 6 23.92 -0.82 5.12
C MET A 6 25.42 -1.11 5.16
N ASP A 7 25.81 -2.32 4.77
CA ASP A 7 27.21 -2.75 4.76
C ASP A 7 28.10 -1.77 3.99
N ASN A 8 29.30 -1.49 4.51
CA ASN A 8 30.26 -0.58 3.86
C ASN A 8 30.60 -1.04 2.42
N ALA A 9 30.55 -2.35 2.16
CA ALA A 9 30.73 -2.91 0.83
C ALA A 9 29.64 -2.42 -0.15
N ILE A 10 28.39 -2.32 0.28
CA ILE A 10 27.28 -1.80 -0.55
C ILE A 10 27.52 -0.33 -0.88
N TRP A 11 27.94 0.48 0.09
CA TRP A 11 28.25 1.90 -0.13
C TRP A 11 29.34 2.11 -1.19
N GLY A 12 30.38 1.28 -1.19
CA GLY A 12 31.43 1.32 -2.22
C GLY A 12 30.96 0.94 -3.63
N MET A 13 29.82 0.25 -3.77
CA MET A 13 29.26 -0.12 -5.07
C MET A 13 28.38 0.98 -5.69
N LEU A 14 27.91 1.94 -4.89
CA LEU A 14 26.97 2.98 -5.28
C LEU A 14 27.70 4.21 -5.84
N ASN A 15 27.13 4.84 -6.86
CA ASN A 15 27.64 6.15 -7.31
C ASN A 15 27.18 7.28 -6.38
N ASP A 16 27.74 8.48 -6.56
CA ASP A 16 27.47 9.61 -5.67
C ASP A 16 25.98 9.98 -5.59
N THR A 17 25.26 9.91 -6.72
CA THR A 17 23.82 10.20 -6.76
C THR A 17 22.99 9.17 -5.99
N GLU A 18 23.38 7.90 -6.05
CA GLU A 18 22.76 6.80 -5.31
C GLU A 18 23.05 6.92 -3.83
N GLN A 19 24.30 7.21 -3.47
CA GLN A 19 24.69 7.44 -2.10
C GLN A 19 23.95 8.64 -1.51
N ALA A 20 23.85 9.75 -2.26
CA ALA A 20 23.09 10.92 -1.85
C ALA A 20 21.62 10.57 -1.57
N LEU A 21 20.98 9.82 -2.48
CA LEU A 21 19.60 9.38 -2.30
C LEU A 21 19.43 8.50 -1.06
N LEU A 22 20.32 7.52 -0.83
CA LEU A 22 20.24 6.68 0.36
C LEU A 22 20.51 7.47 1.65
N ARG A 23 21.37 8.49 1.61
CA ARG A 23 21.58 9.41 2.75
C ARG A 23 20.35 10.25 3.08
N GLU A 24 19.39 10.41 2.16
CA GLU A 24 18.10 11.07 2.46
C GLU A 24 17.16 10.17 3.25
N VAL A 25 17.35 8.85 3.20
CA VAL A 25 16.54 7.82 3.90
C VAL A 25 16.99 7.61 5.36
N ASP A 26 17.91 8.45 5.85
CA ASP A 26 18.31 8.45 7.25
C ASP A 26 17.11 8.74 8.18
N ALA A 27 16.97 7.97 9.26
CA ALA A 27 15.82 8.05 10.16
C ALA A 27 15.61 9.48 10.75
N ALA A 28 16.69 10.21 11.03
CA ALA A 28 16.61 11.56 11.56
C ALA A 28 16.14 12.58 10.50
N LYS A 29 16.38 12.31 9.21
CA LYS A 29 15.85 13.11 8.10
C LYS A 29 14.41 12.76 7.79
N LEU A 30 14.07 11.47 7.74
CA LEU A 30 12.69 11.01 7.53
C LEU A 30 11.73 11.55 8.58
N ALA A 31 12.18 11.67 9.83
CA ALA A 31 11.38 12.24 10.92
C ALA A 31 11.05 13.74 10.74
N LYS A 32 11.80 14.46 9.89
CA LYS A 32 11.61 15.90 9.62
C LYS A 32 10.77 16.17 8.39
N LEU A 33 10.48 15.15 7.58
CA LEU A 33 9.67 15.29 6.37
C LEU A 33 8.17 15.20 6.72
N ASP A 34 7.39 16.02 6.03
CA ASP A 34 5.94 15.94 6.01
C ASP A 34 5.45 14.85 5.03
N GLU A 35 4.13 14.68 4.91
CA GLU A 35 3.53 13.64 4.07
C GLU A 35 3.94 13.78 2.59
N ASP A 36 3.93 15.00 2.05
CA ASP A 36 4.27 15.26 0.65
C ASP A 36 5.77 15.07 0.37
N GLY A 37 6.63 15.50 1.31
CA GLY A 37 8.07 15.24 1.24
C GLY A 37 8.39 13.74 1.27
N LEU A 38 7.72 12.98 2.14
CA LEU A 38 7.83 11.52 2.21
C LEU A 38 7.34 10.85 0.92
N ALA A 39 6.22 11.31 0.35
CA ALA A 39 5.71 10.78 -0.92
C ALA A 39 6.68 11.04 -2.09
N THR A 40 7.28 12.23 -2.13
CA THR A 40 8.27 12.60 -3.15
C THR A 40 9.53 11.76 -3.04
N LEU A 41 10.04 11.57 -1.82
CA LEU A 41 11.21 10.72 -1.57
C LEU A 41 10.90 9.25 -1.92
N HIS A 42 9.74 8.75 -1.53
CA HIS A 42 9.28 7.41 -1.85
C HIS A 42 9.30 7.16 -3.37
N ASP A 43 8.84 8.12 -4.16
CA ASP A 43 8.85 8.01 -5.63
C ASP A 43 10.26 7.99 -6.22
N ARG A 44 11.18 8.81 -5.71
CA ARG A 44 12.58 8.81 -6.15
C ARG A 44 13.26 7.47 -5.86
N VAL A 45 13.09 6.94 -4.64
CA VAL A 45 13.62 5.64 -4.23
C VAL A 45 13.01 4.50 -5.07
N ARG A 46 11.69 4.53 -5.30
CA ARG A 46 10.98 3.56 -6.15
C ARG A 46 11.53 3.56 -7.58
N ARG A 47 11.82 4.73 -8.17
CA ARG A 47 12.43 4.81 -9.50
C ARG A 47 13.83 4.22 -9.52
N ALA A 48 14.66 4.51 -8.52
CA ALA A 48 16.00 3.95 -8.39
C ALA A 48 15.97 2.42 -8.26
N ARG A 49 15.07 1.89 -7.42
CA ARG A 49 14.83 0.45 -7.32
C ARG A 49 14.44 -0.15 -8.66
N ASN A 50 13.44 0.43 -9.32
CA ASN A 50 12.92 -0.07 -10.60
C ASN A 50 14.00 -0.09 -11.69
N LYS A 51 14.90 0.89 -11.70
CA LYS A 51 16.05 0.93 -12.61
C LYS A 51 16.89 -0.34 -12.46
N TYR A 52 17.28 -0.70 -11.24
CA TYR A 52 18.14 -1.85 -10.97
C TYR A 52 17.41 -3.18 -11.16
N SER A 53 16.16 -3.32 -10.70
CA SER A 53 15.37 -4.53 -10.95
C SER A 53 15.16 -4.79 -12.44
N LYS A 54 14.86 -3.76 -13.24
CA LYS A 54 14.70 -3.90 -14.70
C LYS A 54 16.01 -4.21 -15.40
N LEU A 55 17.11 -3.57 -14.98
CA LEU A 55 18.43 -3.81 -15.54
C LEU A 55 18.86 -5.26 -15.31
N TYR A 56 18.66 -5.78 -14.10
CA TYR A 56 18.95 -7.18 -13.77
C TYR A 56 18.13 -8.12 -14.64
N ARG A 57 16.79 -7.95 -14.70
CA ARG A 57 15.91 -8.81 -15.51
C ARG A 57 16.32 -8.85 -16.97
N ARG A 58 16.61 -7.69 -17.57
CA ARG A 58 17.00 -7.61 -18.99
C ARG A 58 18.34 -8.31 -19.25
N ARG A 59 19.34 -8.08 -18.39
CA ARG A 59 20.69 -8.66 -18.56
C ARG A 59 20.69 -10.16 -18.28
N ALA A 60 20.03 -10.59 -17.21
CA ALA A 60 19.89 -12.01 -16.89
C ALA A 60 19.17 -12.78 -18.00
N ALA A 61 18.14 -12.21 -18.63
CA ALA A 61 17.49 -12.81 -19.79
C ALA A 61 18.46 -12.95 -20.97
N ALA A 62 19.17 -11.88 -21.35
CA ALA A 62 20.14 -11.93 -22.44
C ALA A 62 21.24 -12.99 -22.22
N GLU A 63 21.68 -13.19 -20.97
CA GLU A 63 22.70 -14.19 -20.65
C GLU A 63 22.18 -15.62 -20.56
N VAL A 64 20.89 -15.81 -20.29
CA VAL A 64 20.28 -17.13 -20.43
C VAL A 64 20.24 -17.55 -21.89
N GLU A 65 19.92 -16.62 -22.79
CA GLU A 65 19.95 -16.86 -24.25
C GLU A 65 21.38 -17.16 -24.74
N SER A 66 22.40 -16.46 -24.23
CA SER A 66 23.79 -16.63 -24.69
C SER A 66 24.51 -17.84 -24.08
N ALA A 67 24.34 -18.09 -22.77
CA ALA A 67 25.14 -19.05 -22.00
C ALA A 67 24.39 -20.35 -21.68
N GLY A 68 23.10 -20.44 -22.02
CA GLY A 68 22.27 -21.64 -21.85
C GLY A 68 21.95 -22.02 -20.39
N ALA A 69 22.35 -21.22 -19.41
CA ALA A 69 22.17 -21.53 -17.98
C ALA A 69 21.85 -20.30 -17.12
N ARG A 70 20.80 -20.39 -16.31
CA ARG A 70 20.35 -19.30 -15.40
C ARG A 70 21.37 -18.94 -14.33
N ALA A 71 22.10 -19.93 -13.81
CA ALA A 71 23.08 -19.72 -12.75
C ALA A 71 24.23 -18.79 -13.21
N LYS A 72 24.69 -18.92 -14.46
CA LYS A 72 25.72 -18.06 -15.05
C LYS A 72 25.25 -16.63 -15.26
N GLY A 73 23.97 -16.42 -15.60
CA GLY A 73 23.39 -15.09 -15.71
C GLY A 73 23.31 -14.37 -14.35
N HIS A 74 23.08 -15.09 -13.26
CA HIS A 74 22.98 -14.50 -11.92
C HIS A 74 24.33 -14.01 -11.40
N SER A 75 25.37 -14.84 -11.45
CA SER A 75 26.70 -14.49 -10.91
C SER A 75 27.33 -13.28 -11.61
N ARG A 76 27.13 -13.13 -12.91
CA ARG A 76 27.64 -11.99 -13.69
C ARG A 76 26.95 -10.66 -13.38
N HIS A 77 25.78 -10.68 -12.73
CA HIS A 77 24.94 -9.49 -12.50
C HIS A 77 24.61 -9.23 -11.03
N GLU A 78 25.34 -9.87 -10.11
CA GLU A 78 25.18 -9.76 -8.65
C GLU A 78 25.16 -8.31 -8.14
N ARG A 79 26.06 -7.45 -8.65
CA ARG A 79 26.07 -6.01 -8.28
C ARG A 79 24.75 -5.29 -8.55
N THR A 80 24.02 -5.71 -9.59
CA THR A 80 22.73 -5.11 -9.94
C THR A 80 21.63 -5.56 -8.97
N VAL A 81 21.72 -6.80 -8.50
CA VAL A 81 20.82 -7.38 -7.50
C VAL A 81 21.03 -6.70 -6.15
N ILE A 82 22.29 -6.63 -5.68
CA ILE A 82 22.66 -5.95 -4.42
C ILE A 82 22.15 -4.51 -4.39
N LYS A 83 22.33 -3.77 -5.50
CA LYS A 83 21.79 -2.40 -5.60
C LYS A 83 20.27 -2.37 -5.53
N ALA A 84 19.57 -3.29 -6.19
CA ALA A 84 18.12 -3.35 -6.13
C ALA A 84 17.64 -3.64 -4.71
N GLU A 85 18.27 -4.57 -4.00
CA GLU A 85 17.97 -4.92 -2.61
C GLU A 85 18.17 -3.74 -1.65
N ALA A 86 19.30 -3.02 -1.77
CA ALA A 86 19.54 -1.82 -0.98
C ALA A 86 18.45 -0.75 -1.17
N PHE A 87 17.97 -0.55 -2.41
CA PHE A 87 16.87 0.37 -2.67
C PHE A 87 15.49 -0.17 -2.27
N GLU A 88 15.26 -1.48 -2.22
CA GLU A 88 14.02 -2.07 -1.68
C GLU A 88 13.93 -1.88 -0.17
N GLU A 89 15.03 -2.10 0.56
CA GLU A 89 15.08 -1.85 1.99
C GLU A 89 14.81 -0.38 2.31
N ALA A 90 15.51 0.52 1.59
CA ALA A 90 15.27 1.95 1.69
C ALA A 90 13.80 2.32 1.38
N LEU A 91 13.20 1.72 0.34
CA LEU A 91 11.80 1.94 -0.01
C LEU A 91 10.86 1.50 1.11
N GLY A 92 11.17 0.38 1.77
CA GLY A 92 10.44 -0.14 2.93
C GLY A 92 10.42 0.87 4.09
N LEU A 93 11.58 1.45 4.41
CA LEU A 93 11.69 2.47 5.47
C LEU A 93 10.85 3.72 5.16
N VAL A 94 10.98 4.27 3.95
CA VAL A 94 10.20 5.46 3.54
C VAL A 94 8.71 5.14 3.54
N SER A 95 8.31 3.96 3.08
CA SER A 95 6.90 3.52 3.06
C SER A 95 6.30 3.46 4.47
N GLN A 96 7.06 2.99 5.46
CA GLN A 96 6.60 2.94 6.86
C GLN A 96 6.40 4.35 7.43
N HIS A 97 7.35 5.26 7.18
CA HIS A 97 7.24 6.66 7.60
C HIS A 97 6.06 7.36 6.92
N LEU A 98 5.89 7.20 5.61
CA LEU A 98 4.76 7.75 4.86
C LEU A 98 3.42 7.23 5.39
N ALA A 99 3.32 5.92 5.65
CA ALA A 99 2.10 5.34 6.22
C ALA A 99 1.77 5.91 7.61
N LYS A 100 2.79 6.23 8.42
CA LYS A 100 2.60 6.88 9.73
C LYS A 100 2.10 8.32 9.56
N ALA A 101 2.70 9.10 8.66
CA ALA A 101 2.29 10.47 8.36
C ALA A 101 0.85 10.52 7.83
N ALA A 102 0.52 9.70 6.84
CA ALA A 102 -0.83 9.63 6.26
C ALA A 102 -1.90 9.27 7.31
N LYS A 103 -1.60 8.37 8.25
CA LYS A 103 -2.51 8.06 9.37
C LYS A 103 -2.73 9.26 10.29
N ALA A 104 -1.68 10.04 10.58
CA ALA A 104 -1.78 11.24 11.39
C ALA A 104 -2.65 12.31 10.69
N SER A 105 -2.40 12.56 9.41
CA SER A 105 -3.21 13.48 8.59
C SER A 105 -4.68 13.06 8.53
N ALA A 106 -4.96 11.78 8.32
CA ALA A 106 -6.33 11.25 8.32
C ALA A 106 -7.03 11.43 9.67
N ALA A 107 -6.32 11.26 10.79
CA ALA A 107 -6.84 11.51 12.12
C ALA A 107 -7.17 13.00 12.33
N ALA A 108 -6.28 13.91 11.89
CA ALA A 108 -6.51 15.35 11.97
C ALA A 108 -7.76 15.78 11.18
N LEU A 109 -7.89 15.33 9.93
CA LEU A 109 -9.08 15.61 9.11
C LEU A 109 -10.37 15.04 9.72
N LYS A 110 -10.29 13.88 10.38
CA LYS A 110 -11.43 13.32 11.10
C LYS A 110 -11.82 14.20 12.29
N THR A 111 -10.85 14.68 13.06
CA THR A 111 -11.13 15.58 14.20
C THR A 111 -11.75 16.89 13.74
N GLU A 112 -11.26 17.48 12.66
CA GLU A 112 -11.80 18.70 12.07
C GLU A 112 -13.26 18.50 11.60
N ARG A 113 -13.53 17.42 10.87
CA ARG A 113 -14.90 17.06 10.44
C ARG A 113 -15.86 16.90 11.61
N LEU A 114 -15.42 16.26 12.69
CA LEU A 114 -16.23 16.11 13.89
C LEU A 114 -16.47 17.44 14.61
N ALA A 115 -15.48 18.33 14.65
CA ALA A 115 -15.62 19.67 15.23
C ALA A 115 -16.62 20.52 14.44
N LEU A 116 -16.50 20.56 13.11
CA LEU A 116 -17.44 21.24 12.22
C LEU A 116 -18.87 20.71 12.38
N ALA A 117 -19.03 19.38 12.47
CA ALA A 117 -20.34 18.77 12.69
C ALA A 117 -20.95 19.17 14.05
N LYS A 118 -20.15 19.27 15.11
CA LYS A 118 -20.60 19.75 16.43
C LYS A 118 -20.98 21.23 16.38
N ALA A 119 -20.20 22.07 15.71
CA ALA A 119 -20.48 23.49 15.55
C ALA A 119 -21.79 23.73 14.76
N ALA A 120 -21.98 23.00 13.65
CA ALA A 120 -23.22 23.06 12.87
C ALA A 120 -24.45 22.64 13.68
N LYS A 121 -24.32 21.61 14.55
CA LYS A 121 -25.39 21.18 15.46
C LYS A 121 -25.70 22.22 16.56
N GLY A 122 -24.71 23.02 16.97
CA GLY A 122 -24.86 24.10 17.93
C GLY A 122 -25.53 25.35 17.34
N ALA A 123 -25.24 25.69 16.07
CA ALA A 123 -25.82 26.84 15.37
C ALA A 123 -27.31 26.66 15.02
N GLY A 124 -27.79 25.42 14.97
CA GLY A 124 -29.19 25.07 14.71
C GLY A 124 -30.00 24.76 15.97
N LYS A 125 -30.02 25.61 16.99
CA LYS A 125 -31.03 25.53 18.06
C LYS A 125 -32.34 26.22 17.64
N GLY A 126 -32.90 25.79 16.50
CA GLY A 126 -34.32 25.92 16.25
C GLY A 126 -35.04 24.85 17.07
N LYS A 127 -35.96 25.26 17.95
CA LYS A 127 -36.78 24.37 18.78
C LYS A 127 -37.32 23.20 17.95
N PRO A 128 -37.15 21.93 18.36
CA PRO A 128 -37.71 20.82 17.61
C PRO A 128 -39.23 20.92 17.73
N THR A 129 -39.89 21.40 16.69
CA THR A 129 -41.33 21.15 16.56
C THR A 129 -41.45 19.67 16.27
N ALA A 130 -41.91 18.92 17.27
CA ALA A 130 -42.18 17.50 17.16
C ALA A 130 -43.34 17.29 16.18
N LYS A 131 -43.09 17.39 14.87
CA LYS A 131 -43.96 16.77 13.88
C LYS A 131 -43.53 15.32 13.75
N LYS A 132 -44.36 14.47 14.34
CA LYS A 132 -44.34 13.01 14.26
C LYS A 132 -44.63 12.57 12.81
N GLY A 133 -43.77 12.96 11.88
CA GLY A 133 -43.80 12.51 10.50
C GLY A 133 -43.00 11.23 10.40
N LYS A 134 -43.68 10.11 10.18
CA LYS A 134 -43.06 8.82 9.86
C LYS A 134 -42.30 9.01 8.55
N VAL A 135 -41.00 9.30 8.62
CA VAL A 135 -40.14 9.27 7.42
C VAL A 135 -40.09 7.81 6.96
N ALA A 136 -40.84 7.51 5.91
CA ALA A 136 -40.70 6.27 5.17
C ALA A 136 -39.30 6.29 4.55
N SER A 137 -38.33 5.69 5.24
CA SER A 137 -37.03 5.43 4.64
C SER A 137 -37.23 4.36 3.56
N SER A 138 -37.48 4.78 2.32
CA SER A 138 -37.38 3.92 1.14
C SER A 138 -35.91 3.64 0.79
N GLY A 139 -35.06 3.49 1.80
CA GLY A 139 -33.67 3.09 1.68
C GLY A 139 -33.62 1.60 1.33
N LYS A 140 -33.98 1.25 0.10
CA LYS A 140 -33.74 -0.09 -0.43
C LYS A 140 -32.23 -0.24 -0.52
N LYS A 141 -31.62 -0.90 0.48
CA LYS A 141 -30.21 -1.30 0.43
C LYS A 141 -29.99 -2.02 -0.89
N GLN A 142 -29.23 -1.41 -1.80
CA GLN A 142 -28.85 -2.05 -3.05
C GLN A 142 -27.99 -3.25 -2.68
N ALA A 143 -28.55 -4.45 -2.85
CA ALA A 143 -27.81 -5.69 -2.59
C ALA A 143 -26.71 -5.82 -3.65
N ARG A 144 -25.46 -6.01 -3.21
CA ARG A 144 -24.34 -6.26 -4.12
C ARG A 144 -24.64 -7.49 -5.00
N ALA A 145 -24.22 -7.45 -6.26
CA ALA A 145 -24.31 -8.60 -7.14
C ALA A 145 -23.48 -9.77 -6.55
N LYS A 146 -24.11 -10.95 -6.46
CA LYS A 146 -23.44 -12.15 -5.95
C LYS A 146 -22.37 -12.65 -6.92
N LYS A 147 -21.20 -13.01 -6.39
CA LYS A 147 -20.11 -13.63 -7.17
C LYS A 147 -20.52 -15.04 -7.67
N PRO A 148 -19.94 -15.57 -8.75
CA PRO A 148 -20.31 -16.89 -9.31
C PRO A 148 -20.28 -18.03 -8.28
N VAL A 149 -19.29 -18.04 -7.38
CA VAL A 149 -19.15 -19.03 -6.31
C VAL A 149 -20.31 -18.95 -5.31
N GLU A 150 -20.74 -17.73 -4.95
CA GLU A 150 -21.88 -17.50 -4.03
C GLU A 150 -23.20 -17.95 -4.66
N LYS A 151 -23.37 -17.79 -5.98
CA LYS A 151 -24.55 -18.29 -6.72
C LYS A 151 -24.60 -19.82 -6.71
N ARG A 152 -23.46 -20.49 -6.97
CA ARG A 152 -23.35 -21.96 -6.95
C ARG A 152 -23.66 -22.52 -5.55
N ALA A 153 -23.10 -21.93 -4.49
CA ALA A 153 -23.36 -22.35 -3.12
C ALA A 153 -24.85 -22.20 -2.73
N ALA A 154 -25.49 -21.09 -3.13
CA ALA A 154 -26.92 -20.89 -2.88
C ALA A 154 -27.81 -21.90 -3.62
N ALA A 155 -27.47 -22.24 -4.87
CA ALA A 155 -28.18 -23.26 -5.64
C ALA A 155 -28.03 -24.66 -5.02
N SER A 156 -26.80 -25.03 -4.62
CA SER A 156 -26.54 -26.29 -3.91
C SER A 156 -27.33 -26.38 -2.61
N ALA A 157 -27.31 -25.33 -1.79
CA ALA A 157 -28.08 -25.27 -0.54
C ALA A 157 -29.59 -25.42 -0.77
N LYS A 158 -30.13 -24.80 -1.84
CA LYS A 158 -31.55 -24.94 -2.21
C LYS A 158 -31.89 -26.38 -2.63
N SER A 159 -31.01 -27.04 -3.39
CA SER A 159 -31.18 -28.44 -3.79
C SER A 159 -31.17 -29.41 -2.62
N THR A 160 -30.28 -29.19 -1.64
CA THR A 160 -30.16 -30.04 -0.45
C THR A 160 -31.37 -29.85 0.47
N LYS A 161 -31.84 -28.61 0.64
CA LYS A 161 -33.07 -28.34 1.40
C LYS A 161 -34.29 -28.99 0.76
N LYS A 162 -34.44 -28.90 -0.57
CA LYS A 162 -35.54 -29.54 -1.30
C LYS A 162 -35.52 -31.06 -1.13
N ARG A 163 -34.35 -31.70 -1.23
CA ARG A 163 -34.19 -33.14 -0.98
C ARG A 163 -34.52 -33.53 0.46
N LYS A 164 -34.08 -32.75 1.44
CA LYS A 164 -34.40 -32.99 2.86
C LYS A 164 -35.88 -32.79 3.19
N GLN A 165 -36.57 -31.89 2.50
CA GLN A 165 -38.03 -31.71 2.65
C GLN A 165 -38.80 -32.85 2.00
N ALA A 166 -38.37 -33.31 0.82
CA ALA A 166 -38.98 -34.46 0.15
C ALA A 166 -38.77 -35.78 0.91
N ALA A 167 -37.67 -35.93 1.65
CA ALA A 167 -37.44 -37.10 2.51
C ALA A 167 -38.18 -37.04 3.87
N ARG A 168 -38.89 -35.94 4.14
CA ARG A 168 -39.70 -35.72 5.36
C ARG A 168 -41.20 -35.70 5.08
N ALA A 169 -41.60 -35.82 3.81
CA ALA A 169 -42.97 -35.96 3.36
C ALA A 169 -43.19 -37.41 2.93
#